data_AF-A0A0R0AME4-F1
#
_entry.id   AF-A0A0R0AME4-F1
#
_cell.length_a   1.000
_cell.length_b   1.000
_cell.length_c   1.000
_cell.angle_alpha   90.00
_cell.angle_beta   90.00
_cell.angle_gamma   90.00
#
_symmetry.space_group_name_H-M   'P 1'
#
loop_
_entity.id
_entity.type
_entity.pdbx_description
1 polymer ?
#
loop_
_entity_poly.entity_id
_entity_poly.type
_entity_poly.pdbx_seq_one_letter_code
_entity_poly.pdbx_strand_id
1 'polypeptide(L)'
;MLKPLVLCAALFPATVFAWPTPEQALDAFVRFELSGGRLETDPDTLAPLVHAPADYETIGADTISVASTHRIGKLRCSTGSCIAEVAYVLPAAAKYGDIPLYNGTRQRTEKVRYRLLNRDGDWRVDAGSISDAPIVDEAALAAHLAMLQEDAGEADAEG
;
A
#
# COMPACT_ATOMS: atom_id res chain seq x y z
N MET A 1 51.57 27.56 -19.48
CA MET A 1 50.46 28.19 -18.73
C MET A 1 49.21 27.38 -18.98
N LEU A 2 48.88 26.44 -18.07
CA LEU A 2 47.73 25.55 -18.20
C LEU A 2 46.54 26.15 -17.43
N LYS A 3 45.41 26.32 -18.11
CA LYS A 3 44.19 26.96 -17.63
C LYS A 3 43.32 25.88 -16.95
N PRO A 4 42.91 26.01 -15.67
CA PRO A 4 42.07 25.01 -15.05
C PRO A 4 40.64 25.13 -15.57
N LEU A 5 40.13 24.04 -16.13
CA LEU A 5 38.75 23.86 -16.52
C LEU A 5 37.93 23.65 -15.24
N VAL A 6 37.08 24.61 -14.90
CA VAL A 6 36.13 24.49 -13.79
C VAL A 6 35.01 23.55 -14.24
N LEU A 7 35.04 22.32 -13.74
CA LEU A 7 34.00 21.32 -13.92
C LEU A 7 32.85 21.62 -12.93
N CYS A 8 31.80 22.28 -13.39
CA CYS A 8 30.55 22.40 -12.63
C CYS A 8 29.89 21.01 -12.55
N ALA A 9 30.08 20.32 -11.43
CA ALA A 9 29.28 19.17 -11.05
C ALA A 9 27.85 19.65 -10.76
N ALA A 10 26.93 19.44 -11.70
CA ALA A 10 25.51 19.61 -11.47
C ALA A 10 25.05 18.52 -10.49
N LEU A 11 24.95 18.88 -9.21
CA LEU A 11 24.24 18.11 -8.20
C LEU A 11 22.75 18.15 -8.55
N PHE A 12 22.28 17.17 -9.32
CA PHE A 12 20.85 16.89 -9.41
C PHE A 12 20.40 16.40 -8.03
N PRO A 13 19.47 17.07 -7.34
CA PRO A 13 18.89 16.52 -6.14
C PRO A 13 18.18 15.23 -6.53
N ALA A 14 18.54 14.12 -5.88
CA ALA A 14 17.73 12.91 -5.92
C ALA A 14 16.33 13.32 -5.51
N THR A 15 15.38 13.22 -6.43
CA THR A 15 13.96 13.43 -6.14
C THR A 15 13.53 12.30 -5.23
N VAL A 16 13.69 12.51 -3.93
CA VAL A 16 12.98 11.74 -2.90
C VAL A 16 11.51 11.89 -3.27
N PHE A 17 10.85 10.78 -3.62
CA PHE A 17 9.41 10.75 -3.85
C PHE A 17 8.73 11.14 -2.54
N ALA A 18 8.44 12.43 -2.43
CA ALA A 18 7.73 13.03 -1.32
C ALA A 18 6.33 13.40 -1.83
N TRP A 19 5.30 12.94 -1.13
CA TRP A 19 3.95 13.35 -1.49
C TRP A 19 3.72 14.78 -0.97
N PRO A 20 3.44 15.75 -1.85
CA PRO A 20 3.34 17.15 -1.46
C PRO A 20 2.07 17.46 -0.64
N THR A 21 1.05 16.59 -0.69
CA THR A 21 -0.18 16.75 0.08
C THR A 21 -0.64 15.43 0.72
N PRO A 22 -1.36 15.49 1.86
CA PRO A 22 -1.90 14.29 2.49
C PRO A 22 -2.95 13.58 1.61
N GLU A 23 -3.68 14.30 0.76
CA GLU A 23 -4.62 13.71 -0.20
C GLU A 23 -3.91 12.77 -1.16
N GLN A 24 -2.79 13.22 -1.73
CA GLN A 24 -2.02 12.42 -2.69
C GLN A 24 -1.36 11.21 -2.02
N ALA A 25 -0.82 11.39 -0.82
CA ALA A 25 -0.25 10.29 -0.04
C ALA A 25 -1.29 9.21 0.27
N LEU A 26 -2.48 9.61 0.72
CA LEU A 26 -3.56 8.67 1.04
C LEU A 26 -4.08 7.96 -0.21
N ASP A 27 -4.33 8.70 -1.29
CA ASP A 27 -4.82 8.14 -2.55
C ASP A 27 -3.80 7.17 -3.16
N ALA A 28 -2.51 7.50 -3.12
CA ALA A 28 -1.45 6.59 -3.58
C ALA A 28 -1.39 5.31 -2.75
N PHE A 29 -1.44 5.42 -1.42
CA PHE A 29 -1.44 4.25 -0.54
C PHE A 29 -2.69 3.37 -0.77
N VAL A 30 -3.89 3.96 -0.83
CA VAL A 30 -5.13 3.20 -1.04
C VAL A 30 -5.13 2.50 -2.41
N ARG A 31 -4.62 3.14 -3.46
CA ARG A 31 -4.47 2.50 -4.78
C ARG A 31 -3.48 1.34 -4.75
N PHE A 32 -2.32 1.54 -4.12
CA PHE A 32 -1.34 0.48 -3.94
C PHE A 32 -1.92 -0.70 -3.15
N GLU A 33 -2.68 -0.42 -2.09
CA GLU A 33 -3.30 -1.47 -1.29
C GLU A 33 -4.33 -2.25 -2.10
N LEU A 34 -5.23 -1.54 -2.80
CA LEU A 34 -6.26 -2.15 -3.63
C LEU A 34 -5.69 -2.93 -4.82
N SER A 35 -4.56 -2.49 -5.39
CA SER A 35 -3.88 -3.19 -6.47
C SER A 35 -3.12 -4.43 -6.01
N GLY A 36 -3.27 -4.85 -4.76
CA GLY A 36 -2.59 -6.03 -4.23
C GLY A 36 -1.14 -5.78 -3.83
N GLY A 37 -0.71 -4.51 -3.72
CA GLY A 37 0.67 -4.16 -3.40
C GLY A 37 1.19 -4.96 -2.21
N ARG A 38 0.47 -4.94 -1.08
CA ARG A 38 0.82 -5.68 0.15
C ARG A 38 0.82 -7.21 0.03
N LEU A 39 0.30 -7.80 -1.05
CA LEU A 39 0.39 -9.25 -1.30
C LEU A 39 1.76 -9.67 -1.85
N GLU A 40 2.46 -8.73 -2.49
CA GLU A 40 3.70 -9.00 -3.25
C GLU A 40 4.90 -8.20 -2.70
N THR A 41 4.71 -7.45 -1.61
CA THR A 41 5.61 -6.36 -1.22
C THR A 41 6.94 -6.83 -0.64
N ASP A 42 8.01 -6.46 -1.33
CA ASP A 42 9.32 -6.11 -0.76
C ASP A 42 9.20 -4.76 0.01
N PRO A 43 9.72 -4.65 1.25
CA PRO A 43 9.79 -3.39 2.02
C PRO A 43 10.15 -2.13 1.22
N ASP A 44 10.99 -2.22 0.20
CA ASP A 44 11.40 -1.08 -0.64
C ASP A 44 10.24 -0.44 -1.42
N THR A 45 9.24 -1.23 -1.82
CA THR A 45 8.06 -0.72 -2.55
C THR A 45 7.05 -0.02 -1.64
N LEU A 46 7.02 -0.38 -0.35
CA LEU A 46 6.14 0.22 0.66
C LEU A 46 6.76 1.48 1.28
N ALA A 47 8.08 1.53 1.39
CA ALA A 47 8.83 2.65 1.96
C ALA A 47 8.39 4.05 1.45
N PRO A 48 8.12 4.30 0.15
CA PRO A 48 7.67 5.61 -0.32
C PRO A 48 6.22 5.96 0.06
N LEU A 49 5.42 4.99 0.53
CA LEU A 49 4.01 5.16 0.85
C LEU A 49 3.75 5.27 2.36
N VAL A 50 4.66 4.77 3.19
CA VAL A 50 4.48 4.71 4.63
C VAL A 50 5.64 5.31 5.42
N HIS A 51 5.32 5.91 6.57
CA HIS A 51 6.27 6.15 7.64
C HIS A 51 6.26 4.94 8.57
N ALA A 52 7.18 4.01 8.33
CA ALA A 52 7.38 2.82 9.15
C ALA A 52 8.51 3.03 10.18
N PRO A 53 8.40 2.48 11.40
CA PRO A 53 9.56 2.33 12.28
C PRO A 53 10.55 1.30 11.72
N ALA A 54 11.79 1.31 12.20
CA ALA A 54 12.87 0.47 11.66
C ALA A 54 12.63 -1.04 11.86
N ASP A 55 11.81 -1.41 12.84
CA ASP A 55 11.38 -2.76 13.17
C ASP A 55 10.00 -3.11 12.61
N TYR A 56 9.49 -2.30 11.66
CA TYR A 56 8.23 -2.61 11.01
C TYR A 56 8.37 -3.86 10.14
N GLU A 57 7.80 -4.95 10.61
CA GLU A 57 7.56 -6.11 9.77
C GLU A 57 6.32 -5.81 8.92
N THR A 58 6.46 -5.96 7.60
CA THR A 58 5.30 -5.95 6.71
C THR A 58 4.37 -7.04 7.19
N ILE A 59 3.19 -6.65 7.71
CA ILE A 59 2.24 -7.61 8.26
C ILE A 59 1.82 -8.53 7.11
N GLY A 60 2.27 -9.79 7.19
CA GLY A 60 1.91 -10.86 6.28
C GLY A 60 0.41 -11.15 6.36
N ALA A 61 -0.16 -11.56 5.24
CA ALA A 61 -1.59 -11.78 5.11
C ALA A 61 -2.01 -13.14 5.68
N ASP A 62 -2.18 -13.25 7.00
CA ASP A 62 -2.92 -14.37 7.58
C ASP A 62 -4.36 -14.41 7.04
N THR A 63 -4.89 -13.25 6.65
CA THR A 63 -6.17 -13.08 5.97
C THR A 63 -6.14 -11.92 4.98
N ILE A 64 -6.99 -11.96 3.96
CA ILE A 64 -7.16 -10.88 2.99
C ILE A 64 -8.61 -10.36 3.05
N SER A 65 -8.78 -9.05 2.93
CA SER A 65 -10.08 -8.43 2.67
C SER A 65 -10.18 -8.06 1.19
N VAL A 66 -11.30 -8.40 0.56
CA VAL A 66 -11.59 -8.02 -0.83
C VAL A 66 -12.63 -6.91 -0.81
N ALA A 67 -12.31 -5.75 -1.36
CA ALA A 67 -13.22 -4.62 -1.47
C ALA A 67 -13.78 -4.51 -2.89
N SER A 68 -15.10 -4.33 -3.01
CA SER A 68 -15.72 -4.04 -4.32
C SER A 68 -15.71 -2.55 -4.66
N THR A 69 -15.65 -1.69 -3.64
CA THR A 69 -15.49 -0.24 -3.81
C THR A 69 -14.97 0.37 -2.52
N HIS A 70 -14.47 1.60 -2.62
CA HIS A 70 -14.02 2.38 -1.48
C HIS A 70 -14.45 3.84 -1.60
N ARG A 71 -14.47 4.55 -0.48
CA ARG A 71 -14.66 6.00 -0.44
C ARG A 71 -13.75 6.63 0.59
N ILE A 72 -12.87 7.50 0.12
CA ILE A 72 -11.99 8.30 0.97
C ILE A 72 -12.83 9.42 1.62
N GLY A 73 -12.86 9.44 2.94
CA GLY A 73 -13.51 10.49 3.72
C GLY A 73 -12.72 11.80 3.72
N LYS A 74 -13.34 12.85 4.25
CA LYS A 74 -12.68 14.16 4.38
C LYS A 74 -11.49 14.08 5.36
N LEU A 75 -10.34 14.60 4.93
CA LEU A 75 -9.19 14.78 5.81
C LEU A 75 -9.46 15.81 6.90
N ARG A 76 -9.06 15.47 8.12
CA ARG A 76 -9.02 16.37 9.27
C ARG A 76 -7.56 16.56 9.66
N CYS A 77 -7.05 17.76 9.41
CA CYS A 77 -5.63 18.05 9.59
C CYS A 77 -5.38 18.92 10.82
N SER A 78 -4.23 18.65 11.43
CA SER A 78 -3.56 19.43 12.46
C SER A 78 -2.10 19.65 12.02
N THR A 79 -1.31 20.40 12.80
CA THR A 79 0.08 20.69 12.43
C THR A 79 0.88 19.39 12.25
N GLY A 80 1.28 19.10 11.01
CA GLY A 80 2.10 17.94 10.65
C GLY A 80 1.38 16.58 10.62
N SER A 81 0.07 16.52 10.84
CA SER A 81 -0.67 15.25 10.79
C SER A 81 -2.11 15.42 10.31
N CYS A 82 -2.59 14.49 9.51
CA CYS A 82 -3.99 14.41 9.07
C CYS A 82 -4.57 13.03 9.36
N ILE A 83 -5.89 12.97 9.54
CA ILE A 83 -6.63 11.71 9.69
C ILE A 83 -7.73 11.67 8.64
N ALA A 84 -7.92 10.52 8.01
CA ALA A 84 -9.07 10.23 7.16
C ALA A 84 -9.62 8.84 7.46
N GLU A 85 -10.93 8.70 7.31
CA GLU A 85 -11.58 7.38 7.31
C GLU A 85 -11.84 6.98 5.86
N VAL A 86 -11.36 5.80 5.47
CA VAL A 86 -11.69 5.18 4.18
C VAL A 86 -12.71 4.09 4.44
N ALA A 87 -13.85 4.20 3.77
CA ALA A 87 -14.93 3.23 3.86
C ALA A 87 -14.81 2.24 2.70
N TYR A 88 -14.57 0.96 3.00
CA TYR A 88 -14.51 -0.13 2.03
C TYR A 88 -15.81 -0.92 2.06
N VAL A 89 -16.40 -1.21 0.90
CA VAL A 89 -17.52 -2.14 0.81
C VAL A 89 -16.95 -3.53 0.59
N LEU A 90 -17.12 -4.39 1.58
CA LEU A 90 -16.69 -5.78 1.55
C LEU A 90 -17.92 -6.62 1.17
N PRO A 91 -17.98 -7.24 -0.03
CA PRO A 91 -19.02 -8.20 -0.37
C PRO A 91 -18.93 -9.40 0.57
N ALA A 92 -20.00 -10.21 0.64
CA ALA A 92 -19.93 -11.50 1.32
C ALA A 92 -18.79 -12.34 0.70
N ALA A 93 -18.07 -13.07 1.54
CA ALA A 93 -16.94 -13.89 1.12
C ALA A 93 -17.39 -14.88 0.03
N ALA A 94 -16.86 -14.69 -1.18
CA ALA A 94 -16.78 -15.74 -2.18
C ALA A 94 -15.57 -16.62 -1.86
N LYS A 95 -15.57 -17.88 -2.29
CA LYS A 95 -14.36 -18.71 -2.14
C LYS A 95 -13.34 -18.31 -3.21
N TYR A 96 -12.15 -17.84 -2.79
CA TYR A 96 -11.00 -17.61 -3.66
C TYR A 96 -9.92 -18.64 -3.36
N GLY A 97 -10.08 -19.85 -3.91
CA GLY A 97 -9.17 -20.97 -3.63
C GLY A 97 -9.10 -21.29 -2.13
N ASP A 98 -7.87 -21.51 -1.64
CA ASP A 98 -7.56 -21.81 -0.24
C ASP A 98 -7.18 -20.56 0.59
N ILE A 99 -7.27 -19.36 0.00
CA ILE A 99 -6.94 -18.13 0.71
C ILE A 99 -8.02 -17.78 1.75
N PRO A 100 -7.65 -17.58 3.03
CA PRO A 100 -8.59 -17.15 4.06
C PRO A 100 -9.00 -15.69 3.85
N LEU A 101 -10.31 -15.44 3.79
CA LEU A 101 -10.88 -14.10 3.59
C LEU A 101 -11.55 -13.56 4.85
N TYR A 102 -11.34 -12.27 5.11
CA TYR A 102 -11.97 -11.55 6.22
C TYR A 102 -13.37 -10.96 5.88
N ASN A 103 -13.84 -11.13 4.64
CA ASN A 103 -15.10 -10.57 4.12
C ASN A 103 -16.38 -11.05 4.84
N GLY A 104 -16.32 -12.13 5.61
CA GLY A 104 -17.44 -12.67 6.38
C GLY A 104 -18.60 -13.16 5.50
N THR A 105 -19.71 -13.59 6.09
CA THR A 105 -20.81 -14.23 5.32
C THR A 105 -21.82 -13.24 4.73
N ARG A 106 -21.66 -11.94 5.00
CA ARG A 106 -22.60 -10.88 4.57
C ARG A 106 -21.82 -9.67 4.10
N GLN A 107 -22.38 -8.95 3.13
CA GLN A 107 -21.84 -7.66 2.74
C GLN A 107 -21.82 -6.70 3.94
N ARG A 108 -20.72 -5.97 4.11
CA ARG A 108 -20.59 -4.92 5.13
C ARG A 108 -19.76 -3.75 4.61
N THR A 109 -19.80 -2.64 5.34
CA THR A 109 -18.86 -1.54 5.15
C THR A 109 -17.87 -1.55 6.30
N GLU A 110 -16.59 -1.71 5.97
CA GLU A 110 -15.47 -1.57 6.89
C GLU A 110 -14.94 -0.14 6.84
N LYS A 111 -14.60 0.45 7.97
CA LYS A 111 -14.02 1.79 8.01
C LYS A 111 -12.63 1.72 8.62
N VAL A 112 -11.62 1.99 7.81
CA VAL A 112 -10.23 2.06 8.25
C VAL A 112 -9.86 3.52 8.47
N ARG A 113 -9.28 3.83 9.63
CA ARG A 113 -8.83 5.17 9.98
C ARG A 113 -7.34 5.29 9.73
N TYR A 114 -6.96 5.92 8.63
CA TYR A 114 -5.57 6.20 8.31
C TYR A 114 -5.12 7.50 8.97
N ARG A 115 -3.92 7.46 9.55
CA ARG A 115 -3.18 8.62 10.01
C ARG A 115 -2.09 8.91 8.98
N LEU A 116 -1.95 10.17 8.62
CA LEU A 116 -0.89 10.67 7.76
C LEU A 116 0.01 11.58 8.56
N LEU A 117 1.31 11.47 8.32
CA LEU A 117 2.34 12.26 8.98
C LEU A 117 3.15 13.00 7.93
N ASN A 118 3.41 14.28 8.18
CA ASN A 118 4.33 15.09 7.41
C ASN A 118 5.69 15.09 8.12
N ARG A 119 6.72 14.60 7.44
CA ARG A 119 8.12 14.72 7.88
C ARG A 119 8.87 15.50 6.82
N ASP A 120 9.32 16.72 7.15
CA ASP A 120 10.12 17.56 6.26
C ASP A 120 9.50 17.83 4.87
N GLY A 121 8.16 17.94 4.81
CA GLY A 121 7.41 18.17 3.57
C GLY A 121 6.93 16.89 2.88
N ASP A 122 7.22 15.72 3.44
CA ASP A 122 6.86 14.42 2.90
C ASP A 122 5.70 13.78 3.69
N TRP A 123 4.53 13.77 3.06
CA TRP A 123 3.34 13.11 3.59
C TRP A 123 3.35 11.62 3.28
N ARG A 124 3.23 10.77 4.30
CA ARG A 124 3.02 9.32 4.12
C ARG A 124 2.02 8.79 5.14
N VAL A 125 1.48 7.62 4.86
CA VAL A 125 0.62 6.90 5.81
C VAL A 125 1.47 6.43 6.98
N ASP A 126 1.01 6.65 8.20
CA ASP A 126 1.62 6.08 9.37
C ASP A 126 1.36 4.58 9.43
N ALA A 127 2.43 3.78 9.49
CA ALA A 127 2.32 2.33 9.44
C ALA A 127 1.46 1.75 10.58
N GLY A 128 1.47 2.40 11.76
CA GLY A 128 0.64 2.01 12.90
C GLY A 128 -0.87 2.29 12.74
N SER A 129 -1.30 2.87 11.61
CA SER A 129 -2.71 3.10 11.28
C SER A 129 -3.25 2.22 10.16
N ILE A 130 -2.40 1.35 9.60
CA ILE A 130 -2.77 0.41 8.53
C ILE A 130 -3.44 -0.81 9.17
N SER A 131 -4.42 -1.42 8.47
CA SER A 131 -5.04 -2.67 8.91
C SER A 131 -4.10 -3.86 8.76
N ASP A 132 -4.17 -4.81 9.70
CA ASP A 132 -3.36 -6.03 9.64
C ASP A 132 -3.60 -6.80 8.33
N ALA A 133 -4.86 -7.02 7.95
CA ALA A 133 -5.23 -7.66 6.69
C ALA A 133 -5.11 -6.68 5.50
N PRO A 134 -4.42 -7.04 4.41
CA PRO A 134 -4.50 -6.35 3.11
C PRO A 134 -5.93 -6.19 2.64
N ILE A 135 -6.25 -5.00 2.13
CA ILE A 135 -7.54 -4.71 1.51
C ILE A 135 -7.33 -4.52 0.01
N VAL A 136 -7.62 -5.56 -0.76
CA VAL A 136 -7.37 -5.63 -2.21
C VAL A 136 -8.68 -5.56 -2.99
N ASP A 137 -8.63 -5.21 -4.27
CA ASP A 137 -9.76 -5.44 -5.16
C ASP A 137 -9.79 -6.88 -5.69
N GLU A 138 -10.93 -7.27 -6.27
CA GLU A 138 -11.12 -8.63 -6.79
C GLU A 138 -10.18 -8.96 -7.96
N ALA A 139 -9.84 -7.98 -8.79
CA ALA A 139 -8.98 -8.20 -9.95
C ALA A 139 -7.52 -8.42 -9.52
N ALA A 140 -7.04 -7.67 -8.54
CA ALA A 140 -5.72 -7.82 -7.95
C ALA A 140 -5.57 -9.18 -7.27
N LEU A 141 -6.57 -9.61 -6.49
CA LEU A 141 -6.53 -10.95 -5.88
C LEU A 141 -6.54 -12.06 -6.94
N ALA A 142 -7.34 -11.92 -8.00
CA ALA A 142 -7.38 -12.90 -9.08
C ALA A 142 -6.03 -12.98 -9.83
N ALA A 143 -5.39 -11.83 -10.10
CA ALA A 143 -4.07 -11.77 -10.73
C ALA A 143 -3.00 -12.44 -9.85
N HIS A 144 -2.98 -12.13 -8.56
CA HIS A 144 -2.06 -12.74 -7.61
C HIS A 144 -2.24 -14.27 -7.53
N LEU A 145 -3.49 -14.75 -7.49
CA LEU A 145 -3.80 -16.17 -7.50
C LEU A 145 -3.36 -16.88 -8.79
N ALA A 146 -3.48 -16.21 -9.94
CA ALA A 146 -3.01 -16.76 -11.21
C ALA A 146 -1.49 -16.92 -11.22
N MET A 147 -0.75 -15.93 -10.74
CA MET A 147 0.72 -15.99 -10.61
C MET A 147 1.15 -17.18 -9.73
N LEU A 148 0.51 -17.37 -8.58
CA LEU A 148 0.82 -18.51 -7.69
C LEU A 148 0.56 -19.88 -8.34
N GLN A 149 -0.40 -19.97 -9.27
CA GLN A 149 -0.69 -21.22 -10.00
C GLN A 149 0.32 -21.49 -11.11
N GLU A 150 0.82 -20.45 -11.77
CA GLU A 150 1.87 -20.56 -12.78
C GLU A 150 3.19 -21.06 -12.16
N ASP A 151 3.59 -20.48 -11.02
CA ASP A 151 4.79 -20.88 -10.28
C ASP A 151 4.72 -22.34 -9.80
N ALA A 152 3.54 -22.81 -9.40
CA ALA A 152 3.33 -24.20 -8.97
C ALA A 152 3.41 -25.19 -10.15
N GLY A 153 2.95 -24.80 -11.34
CA GLY A 153 2.99 -25.63 -12.54
C GLY A 153 4.39 -25.80 -13.13
N GLU A 154 5.28 -24.83 -12.92
CA GLU A 154 6.67 -24.90 -13.39
C GLU A 154 7.53 -25.82 -12.50
N ALA A 155 7.28 -25.84 -11.18
CA ALA A 155 7.97 -26.74 -10.25
C ALA A 155 7.69 -28.24 -10.50
N ASP A 156 6.51 -28.58 -11.00
CA ASP A 156 6.12 -29.97 -11.31
C ASP A 156 6.58 -30.44 -12.70
N ALA A 157 7.04 -29.53 -13.58
CA ALA A 157 7.48 -29.85 -14.94
C ALA A 157 8.99 -30.16 -15.04
N GLU A 158 9.78 -29.87 -14.00
CA GLU A 158 11.21 -30.18 -13.92
C GLU A 158 11.56 -31.44 -13.10
N GLY A 159 10.55 -32.17 -12.60
CA GLY A 159 10.70 -33.44 -11.86
C GLY A 159 10.49 -34.69 -12.71
#